data_AF-A0A951T0Y9-F1
#
_entry.id   AF-A0A951T0Y9-F1
#
_cell.length_a   1.000
_cell.length_b   1.000
_cell.length_c   1.000
_cell.angle_alpha   90.00
_cell.angle_beta   90.00
_cell.angle_gamma   90.00
#
_symmetry.space_group_name_H-M   'P 1'
#
loop_
_entity.id
_entity.type
_entity.pdbx_description
1 polymer ?
#
loop_
_entity_poly.entity_id
_entity_poly.type
_entity_poly.pdbx_seq_one_letter_code
_entity_poly.pdbx_strand_id
1 'polypeptide(L)'
;MSRFWLFWVFLAISLACRQPLNNPYGRLNSKMIHYLPLGDDPKTLDPVRATDTISFSVLTNIVSTAYEYDYLERPVRLVPLAAVDMPIEDTTQWKGRLVYRFRFKIRSGLHYAADRCFGNTNLSTEVGPEVSVDDFIFTIKRTADRSLSPYAYPLLERIVGFSDYADTLDKLPANKIEPNRYRSNIEGVRKWGNDGIEILLDEPDLQLIYFFAIGSSAPIPESCYWNMLANGRSLDREMPASGAFYLKKWKLQSYIVLKKNLGYAGFQSYKFEKDSQPEELPRLDEVILTKVSAGPTMWRLFRQGYFDRMSVGQDTFDQVFDGQEMTDRYKKQ
;
A
#
# COMPACT_ATOMS: atom_id res chain seq x y z
N MET A 1 -50.47 45.97 1.82
CA MET A 1 -49.30 45.65 2.67
C MET A 1 -48.72 44.23 2.49
N SER A 2 -49.19 43.38 1.55
CA SER A 2 -48.72 41.98 1.49
C SER A 2 -47.58 41.68 0.51
N ARG A 3 -47.44 42.41 -0.60
CA ARG A 3 -46.45 42.07 -1.66
C ARG A 3 -45.02 42.52 -1.35
N PHE A 4 -44.84 43.63 -0.65
CA PHE A 4 -43.51 44.15 -0.29
C PHE A 4 -42.83 43.28 0.78
N TRP A 5 -43.61 42.77 1.74
CA TRP A 5 -43.09 41.91 2.81
C TRP A 5 -42.63 40.54 2.29
N LEU A 6 -43.40 39.96 1.35
CA LEU A 6 -43.01 38.71 0.66
C LEU A 6 -41.69 38.84 -0.12
N PHE A 7 -41.45 40.00 -0.75
CA PHE A 7 -40.19 40.25 -1.48
C PHE A 7 -38.98 40.29 -0.54
N TRP A 8 -39.11 40.95 0.61
CA TRP A 8 -38.05 41.01 1.62
C TRP A 8 -37.81 39.66 2.32
N VAL A 9 -38.85 38.86 2.53
CA VAL A 9 -38.72 37.48 3.05
C VAL A 9 -37.98 36.59 2.06
N PHE A 10 -38.30 36.64 0.76
CA PHE A 10 -37.58 35.89 -0.27
C PHE A 10 -36.12 36.35 -0.42
N LEU A 11 -35.87 37.67 -0.36
CA LEU A 11 -34.50 38.21 -0.40
C LEU A 11 -33.69 37.77 0.82
N ALA A 12 -34.28 37.78 2.03
CA ALA A 12 -33.63 37.33 3.26
C ALA A 12 -33.32 35.82 3.27
N ILE A 13 -34.19 34.99 2.70
CA ILE A 13 -33.95 33.53 2.54
C ILE A 13 -32.81 33.28 1.56
N SER A 14 -32.72 34.03 0.46
CA SER A 14 -31.62 33.91 -0.51
C SER A 14 -30.26 34.33 0.05
N LEU A 15 -30.23 35.26 1.02
CA LEU A 15 -29.03 35.71 1.72
C LEU A 15 -28.61 34.79 2.88
N ALA A 16 -29.55 33.99 3.43
CA ALA A 16 -29.30 33.05 4.52
C ALA A 16 -28.74 31.68 4.04
N CYS A 17 -28.95 31.31 2.78
CA CYS A 17 -28.34 30.13 2.16
C CYS A 17 -26.93 30.43 1.63
N ARG A 18 -25.96 30.63 2.54
CA ARG A 18 -24.54 30.85 2.17
C ARG A 18 -23.70 29.58 2.01
N GLN A 19 -24.27 28.40 2.24
CA GLN A 19 -23.55 27.14 1.95
C GLN A 19 -23.87 26.68 0.53
N PRO A 20 -22.86 26.32 -0.28
CA PRO A 20 -23.14 25.75 -1.59
C PRO A 20 -24.04 24.52 -1.42
N LEU A 21 -25.15 24.48 -2.15
CA LEU A 21 -26.09 23.35 -2.18
C LEU A 21 -25.39 22.02 -2.47
N ASN A 22 -24.29 22.09 -3.21
CA ASN A 22 -23.41 20.99 -3.52
C ASN A 22 -22.09 21.14 -2.74
N ASN A 23 -22.14 20.83 -1.44
CA ASN A 23 -20.96 20.78 -0.58
C ASN A 23 -20.67 19.33 -0.18
N PRO A 24 -19.77 18.63 -0.90
CA PRO A 24 -19.51 17.21 -0.69
C PRO A 24 -18.91 16.90 0.68
N TYR A 25 -18.29 17.88 1.34
CA TYR A 25 -17.50 17.70 2.56
C TYR A 25 -18.12 18.35 3.79
N GLY A 26 -19.27 19.03 3.65
CA GLY A 26 -19.96 19.69 4.75
C GLY A 26 -19.15 20.89 5.28
N ARG A 27 -18.77 20.90 6.56
CA ARG A 27 -17.96 22.01 7.10
C ARG A 27 -16.49 21.81 6.72
N LEU A 28 -15.82 22.89 6.31
CA LEU A 28 -14.38 22.90 6.10
C LEU A 28 -13.69 22.41 7.38
N ASN A 29 -12.99 21.28 7.28
CA ASN A 29 -12.18 20.70 8.33
C ASN A 29 -10.72 21.15 8.12
N SER A 30 -9.95 21.36 9.20
CA SER A 30 -8.53 21.68 9.10
C SER A 30 -7.66 20.49 8.68
N LYS A 31 -8.22 19.27 8.65
CA LYS A 31 -7.52 18.07 8.19
C LYS A 31 -7.24 18.11 6.69
N MET A 32 -6.05 17.67 6.31
CA MET A 32 -5.71 17.42 4.91
C MET A 32 -6.23 16.04 4.50
N ILE A 33 -7.38 16.01 3.81
CA ILE A 33 -8.04 14.78 3.38
C ILE A 33 -7.97 14.69 1.86
N HIS A 34 -7.56 13.54 1.33
CA HIS A 34 -7.61 13.25 -0.09
C HIS A 34 -8.78 12.32 -0.43
N TYR A 35 -9.69 12.78 -1.28
CA TYR A 35 -10.89 12.06 -1.71
C TYR A 35 -10.68 11.44 -3.08
N LEU A 36 -10.75 10.11 -3.12
CA LEU A 36 -10.54 9.32 -4.33
C LEU A 36 -11.77 8.45 -4.63
N PRO A 37 -12.10 8.23 -5.90
CA PRO A 37 -13.05 7.20 -6.26
C PRO A 37 -12.38 5.82 -6.26
N LEU A 38 -13.19 4.78 -6.08
CA LEU A 38 -12.80 3.37 -6.14
C LEU A 38 -13.84 2.59 -6.95
N GLY A 39 -13.42 1.83 -7.97
CA GLY A 39 -14.37 1.15 -8.86
C GLY A 39 -15.17 0.03 -8.17
N ASP A 40 -14.51 -0.69 -7.26
CA ASP A 40 -15.08 -1.78 -6.47
C ASP A 40 -14.34 -1.95 -5.14
N ASP A 41 -14.81 -2.85 -4.28
CA ASP A 41 -14.07 -3.25 -3.07
C ASP A 41 -12.82 -4.07 -3.43
N PRO A 42 -11.68 -3.88 -2.75
CA PRO A 42 -10.54 -4.79 -2.81
C PRO A 42 -10.97 -6.23 -2.50
N LYS A 43 -10.42 -7.21 -3.23
CA LYS A 43 -10.66 -8.62 -2.94
C LYS A 43 -9.98 -9.05 -1.65
N THR A 44 -8.78 -8.54 -1.41
CA THR A 44 -7.96 -8.82 -0.24
C THR A 44 -6.93 -7.72 -0.07
N LEU A 45 -6.55 -7.44 1.18
CA LEU A 45 -5.36 -6.65 1.52
C LEU A 45 -4.20 -7.53 1.97
N ASP A 46 -4.29 -8.86 1.88
CA ASP A 46 -3.14 -9.72 2.12
C ASP A 46 -2.11 -9.55 0.98
N PRO A 47 -0.90 -9.04 1.28
CA PRO A 47 0.09 -8.72 0.24
C PRO A 47 0.48 -9.94 -0.60
N VAL A 48 0.50 -11.13 0.00
CA VAL A 48 0.87 -12.36 -0.68
C VAL A 48 -0.23 -12.81 -1.66
N ARG A 49 -1.50 -12.54 -1.34
CA ARG A 49 -2.68 -13.03 -2.09
C ARG A 49 -3.23 -12.02 -3.10
N ALA A 50 -2.92 -10.73 -2.92
CA ALA A 50 -3.41 -9.68 -3.80
C ALA A 50 -2.93 -9.88 -5.25
N THR A 51 -3.87 -9.84 -6.20
CA THR A 51 -3.62 -10.09 -7.63
C THR A 51 -4.24 -9.02 -8.55
N ASP A 52 -5.09 -8.15 -7.99
CA ASP A 52 -5.87 -7.18 -8.76
C ASP A 52 -5.49 -5.73 -8.44
N THR A 53 -5.72 -4.86 -9.42
CA THR A 53 -5.34 -3.45 -9.36
C THR A 53 -6.10 -2.67 -8.28
N ILE A 54 -7.33 -3.05 -7.95
CA ILE A 54 -8.13 -2.41 -6.89
C ILE A 54 -7.49 -2.69 -5.53
N SER A 55 -7.15 -3.95 -5.26
CA SER A 55 -6.40 -4.34 -4.06
C SER A 55 -5.07 -3.59 -3.96
N PHE A 56 -4.26 -3.56 -5.02
CA PHE A 56 -3.00 -2.82 -5.02
C PHE A 56 -3.16 -1.30 -4.87
N SER A 57 -4.27 -0.71 -5.36
CA SER A 57 -4.53 0.73 -5.20
C SER A 57 -4.73 1.16 -3.74
N VAL A 58 -5.15 0.23 -2.87
CA VAL A 58 -5.27 0.46 -1.42
C VAL A 58 -4.00 -0.04 -0.72
N LEU A 59 -3.57 -1.26 -1.03
CA LEU A 59 -2.44 -1.95 -0.39
C LEU A 59 -1.15 -1.13 -0.43
N THR A 60 -0.80 -0.55 -1.57
CA THR A 60 0.44 0.22 -1.75
C THR A 60 0.52 1.51 -0.91
N ASN A 61 -0.59 1.96 -0.32
CA ASN A 61 -0.60 3.07 0.64
C ASN A 61 -0.37 2.61 2.08
N ILE A 62 -0.62 1.34 2.38
CA ILE A 62 -0.61 0.77 3.73
C ILE A 62 0.58 -0.14 4.02
N VAL A 63 1.38 -0.46 3.01
CA VAL A 63 2.61 -1.23 3.16
C VAL A 63 3.83 -0.48 2.67
N SER A 64 4.97 -0.77 3.28
CA SER A 64 6.29 -0.41 2.78
C SER A 64 6.96 -1.61 2.14
N THR A 65 7.90 -1.37 1.23
CA THR A 65 8.74 -2.35 0.54
C THR A 65 10.21 -2.02 0.78
N ALA A 66 11.13 -2.90 0.37
CA ALA A 66 12.56 -2.59 0.53
C ALA A 66 13.00 -1.51 -0.48
N TYR A 67 12.45 -1.55 -1.69
CA TYR A 67 12.71 -0.59 -2.76
C TYR A 67 11.41 0.04 -3.24
N GLU A 68 11.50 1.23 -3.82
CA GLU A 68 10.42 1.92 -4.51
C GLU A 68 10.93 2.53 -5.82
N TYR A 69 10.07 3.27 -6.53
CA TYR A 69 10.42 3.92 -7.78
C TYR A 69 10.61 5.42 -7.58
N ASP A 70 11.65 5.99 -8.19
CA ASP A 70 11.76 7.44 -8.30
C ASP A 70 10.83 7.96 -9.41
N TYR A 71 9.73 8.59 -8.99
CA TYR A 71 8.73 9.17 -9.89
C TYR A 71 9.19 10.43 -10.64
N LEU A 72 10.37 11.00 -10.36
CA LEU A 72 10.94 12.12 -11.13
C LEU A 72 11.89 11.67 -12.24
N GLU A 73 12.50 10.50 -12.11
CA GLU A 73 13.42 9.95 -13.11
C GLU A 73 12.69 9.45 -14.36
N ARG A 74 13.28 9.71 -15.54
CA ARG A 74 12.75 9.27 -16.85
C ARG A 74 13.91 8.72 -17.68
N PRO A 75 13.98 7.39 -17.96
CA PRO A 75 13.04 6.34 -17.53
C PRO A 75 13.05 6.15 -16.01
N VAL A 76 11.92 5.66 -15.46
CA VAL A 76 11.74 5.42 -14.02
C VAL A 76 12.78 4.40 -13.53
N ARG A 77 13.33 4.60 -12.33
CA ARG A 77 14.34 3.72 -11.73
C ARG A 77 13.96 3.32 -10.30
N LEU A 78 14.41 2.15 -9.88
CA LEU A 78 14.31 1.71 -8.50
C LEU A 78 15.30 2.47 -7.61
N VAL A 79 14.83 2.82 -6.41
CA VAL A 79 15.61 3.45 -5.35
C VAL A 79 15.28 2.79 -4.00
N PRO A 80 16.15 2.88 -2.99
CA PRO A 80 15.86 2.35 -1.66
C PRO A 80 14.67 3.07 -0.99
N LEU A 81 13.80 2.28 -0.34
CA LEU A 81 12.76 2.77 0.59
C LEU A 81 13.07 2.32 2.01
N ALA A 82 12.88 1.03 2.32
CA ALA A 82 13.31 0.46 3.60
C ALA A 82 14.74 -0.09 3.54
N ALA A 83 15.25 -0.38 2.34
CA ALA A 83 16.64 -0.72 2.17
C ALA A 83 17.56 0.49 2.46
N VAL A 84 18.77 0.23 2.93
CA VAL A 84 19.81 1.26 3.11
C VAL A 84 20.33 1.73 1.76
N ASP A 85 20.58 0.79 0.84
CA ASP A 85 21.17 1.00 -0.48
C ASP A 85 20.60 -0.02 -1.48
N MET A 86 20.97 0.10 -2.75
CA MET A 86 20.73 -0.93 -3.77
C MET A 86 21.40 -2.27 -3.38
N PRO A 87 20.88 -3.42 -3.84
CA PRO A 87 21.39 -4.71 -3.41
C PRO A 87 22.82 -4.96 -3.91
N ILE A 88 23.59 -5.67 -3.10
CA ILE A 88 24.89 -6.21 -3.46
C ILE A 88 24.67 -7.58 -4.08
N GLU A 89 25.07 -7.71 -5.34
CA GLU A 89 24.98 -8.95 -6.11
C GLU A 89 26.39 -9.46 -6.44
N ASP A 90 26.70 -10.68 -6.01
CA ASP A 90 27.97 -11.34 -6.28
C ASP A 90 27.80 -12.87 -6.37
N THR A 91 28.91 -13.61 -6.49
CA THR A 91 28.92 -15.07 -6.40
C THR A 91 29.66 -15.54 -5.15
N THR A 92 29.26 -16.68 -4.60
CA THR A 92 29.89 -17.28 -3.41
C THR A 92 29.89 -18.80 -3.48
N GLN A 93 30.83 -19.45 -2.81
CA GLN A 93 30.80 -20.90 -2.62
C GLN A 93 29.75 -21.27 -1.56
N TRP A 94 28.91 -22.26 -1.86
CA TRP A 94 27.88 -22.78 -0.96
C TRP A 94 27.76 -24.29 -1.16
N LYS A 95 27.99 -25.07 -0.09
CA LYS A 95 27.93 -26.55 -0.11
C LYS A 95 28.68 -27.21 -1.28
N GLY A 96 29.87 -26.68 -1.62
CA GLY A 96 30.72 -27.24 -2.67
C GLY A 96 30.36 -26.84 -4.11
N ARG A 97 29.41 -25.92 -4.31
CA ARG A 97 29.11 -25.32 -5.61
C ARG A 97 29.11 -23.80 -5.55
N LEU A 98 29.34 -23.15 -6.69
CA LEU A 98 29.15 -21.71 -6.83
C LEU A 98 27.66 -21.39 -6.92
N VAL A 99 27.21 -20.38 -6.17
CA VAL A 99 25.84 -19.83 -6.22
C VAL A 99 25.90 -18.31 -6.35
N TYR A 100 24.80 -17.71 -6.80
CA TYR A 100 24.64 -16.25 -6.80
C TYR A 100 24.12 -15.79 -5.45
N ARG A 101 24.49 -14.58 -5.04
CA ARG A 101 24.11 -14.02 -3.74
C ARG A 101 23.60 -12.60 -3.92
N PHE A 102 22.39 -12.37 -3.43
CA PHE A 102 21.70 -11.09 -3.39
C PHE A 102 21.57 -10.64 -1.94
N ARG A 103 22.07 -9.44 -1.62
CA ARG A 103 22.11 -8.92 -0.24
C ARG A 103 21.69 -7.47 -0.14
N PHE A 104 20.95 -7.15 0.90
CA PHE A 104 20.68 -5.75 1.25
C PHE A 104 20.42 -5.61 2.75
N LYS A 105 20.56 -4.38 3.24
CA LYS A 105 20.29 -4.01 4.63
C LYS A 105 19.01 -3.21 4.72
N ILE A 106 18.30 -3.31 5.83
CA ILE A 106 17.13 -2.51 6.18
C ILE A 106 17.58 -1.39 7.11
N ARG A 107 17.18 -0.15 6.80
CA ARG A 107 17.47 1.01 7.65
C ARG A 107 16.52 1.07 8.83
N SER A 108 16.99 1.61 9.96
CA SER A 108 16.17 1.80 11.15
C SER A 108 15.13 2.91 10.99
N GLY A 109 14.12 2.91 11.86
CA GLY A 109 13.14 3.99 12.01
C GLY A 109 11.82 3.79 11.25
N LEU A 110 11.65 2.68 10.53
CA LEU A 110 10.35 2.31 9.95
C LEU A 110 9.50 1.62 11.01
N HIS A 111 8.38 2.21 11.41
CA HIS A 111 7.46 1.58 12.37
C HIS A 111 6.11 1.24 11.75
N TYR A 112 5.54 0.12 12.20
CA TYR A 112 4.15 -0.19 11.93
C TYR A 112 3.23 0.86 12.56
N ALA A 113 2.05 1.06 11.97
CA ALA A 113 0.94 1.67 12.67
C ALA A 113 0.55 0.83 13.89
N ALA A 114 0.04 1.47 14.95
CA ALA A 114 -0.51 0.74 16.07
C ALA A 114 -1.62 -0.21 15.62
N ASP A 115 -1.55 -1.45 16.10
CA ASP A 115 -2.51 -2.50 15.81
C ASP A 115 -2.75 -3.33 17.07
N ARG A 116 -3.97 -3.85 17.24
CA ARG A 116 -4.35 -4.69 18.39
C ARG A 116 -3.48 -5.95 18.51
N CYS A 117 -2.92 -6.45 17.40
CA CYS A 117 -2.04 -7.61 17.41
C CYS A 117 -0.72 -7.35 18.17
N PHE A 118 -0.34 -6.08 18.35
CA PHE A 118 0.81 -5.67 19.16
C PHE A 118 0.43 -5.36 20.61
N GLY A 119 -0.84 -5.54 20.99
CA GLY A 119 -1.34 -5.19 22.32
C GLY A 119 -1.65 -3.70 22.52
N ASN A 120 -1.60 -2.89 21.45
CA ASN A 120 -1.94 -1.47 21.51
C ASN A 120 -3.41 -1.26 21.89
N THR A 121 -3.67 -0.33 22.81
CA THR A 121 -5.04 -0.02 23.26
C THR A 121 -5.61 1.23 22.59
N ASN A 122 -4.74 2.19 22.22
CA ASN A 122 -5.15 3.39 21.50
C ASN A 122 -4.50 3.51 20.11
N LEU A 123 -5.14 2.89 19.12
CA LEU A 123 -4.72 2.86 17.71
C LEU A 123 -4.60 4.24 17.04
N SER A 124 -5.07 5.31 17.67
CA SER A 124 -5.09 6.65 17.07
C SER A 124 -3.87 7.50 17.40
N THR A 125 -3.11 7.12 18.43
CA THR A 125 -2.02 7.90 19.03
C THR A 125 -0.77 7.07 19.31
N GLU A 126 -0.90 5.74 19.42
CA GLU A 126 0.24 4.86 19.62
C GLU A 126 0.93 4.53 18.28
N VAL A 127 2.19 4.11 18.37
CA VAL A 127 3.02 3.62 17.26
C VAL A 127 3.30 2.13 17.50
N GLY A 128 3.31 1.35 16.43
CA GLY A 128 3.66 -0.07 16.47
C GLY A 128 5.17 -0.32 16.62
N PRO A 129 5.59 -1.59 16.67
CA PRO A 129 7.01 -1.92 16.70
C PRO A 129 7.73 -1.48 15.42
N GLU A 130 9.06 -1.43 15.51
CA GLU A 130 9.92 -1.22 14.34
C GLU A 130 9.85 -2.44 13.40
N VAL A 131 9.86 -2.20 12.09
CA VAL A 131 9.96 -3.24 11.08
C VAL A 131 11.31 -3.93 11.18
N SER A 132 11.28 -5.26 11.26
CA SER A 132 12.48 -6.07 11.36
C SER A 132 12.81 -6.79 10.05
N VAL A 133 14.06 -7.23 9.93
CA VAL A 133 14.49 -8.14 8.86
C VAL A 133 13.67 -9.44 8.86
N ASP A 134 13.34 -9.96 10.05
CA ASP A 134 12.60 -11.21 10.19
C ASP A 134 11.18 -11.08 9.59
N ASP A 135 10.60 -9.88 9.54
CA ASP A 135 9.28 -9.63 8.95
C ASP A 135 9.30 -9.80 7.42
N PHE A 136 10.39 -9.39 6.75
CA PHE A 136 10.57 -9.62 5.31
C PHE A 136 10.82 -11.11 5.02
N ILE A 137 11.65 -11.77 5.83
CA ILE A 137 11.90 -13.22 5.70
C ILE A 137 10.60 -13.99 5.91
N PHE A 138 9.77 -13.58 6.88
CA PHE A 138 8.46 -14.16 7.11
C PHE A 138 7.55 -14.02 5.90
N THR A 139 7.52 -12.86 5.24
CA THR A 139 6.77 -12.71 3.98
C THR A 139 7.28 -13.62 2.88
N ILE A 140 8.61 -13.78 2.70
CA ILE A 140 9.17 -14.76 1.73
C ILE A 140 8.69 -16.18 2.05
N LYS A 141 8.68 -16.58 3.33
CA LYS A 141 8.16 -17.88 3.76
C LYS A 141 6.66 -18.05 3.44
N ARG A 142 5.85 -16.99 3.66
CA ARG A 142 4.43 -16.99 3.27
C ARG A 142 4.26 -17.06 1.76
N THR A 143 5.10 -16.39 0.98
CA THR A 143 5.05 -16.46 -0.48
C THR A 143 5.37 -17.86 -0.99
N ALA A 144 6.14 -18.68 -0.27
CA ALA A 144 6.35 -20.09 -0.64
C ALA A 144 5.12 -20.99 -0.38
N ASP A 145 4.15 -20.54 0.41
CA ASP A 145 2.94 -21.31 0.73
C ASP A 145 1.93 -21.28 -0.41
N ARG A 146 1.93 -22.32 -1.25
CA ARG A 146 1.04 -22.43 -2.40
C ARG A 146 -0.44 -22.45 -2.01
N SER A 147 -0.79 -22.81 -0.77
CA SER A 147 -2.17 -22.75 -0.28
C SER A 147 -2.73 -21.32 -0.22
N LEU A 148 -1.86 -20.31 -0.18
CA LEU A 148 -2.25 -18.90 -0.23
C LEU A 148 -2.52 -18.41 -1.67
N SER A 149 -2.22 -19.21 -2.69
CA SER A 149 -2.22 -18.76 -4.11
C SER A 149 -1.37 -17.49 -4.34
N PRO A 150 -0.08 -17.50 -3.94
CA PRO A 150 0.80 -16.34 -3.96
C PRO A 150 1.04 -15.80 -5.37
N TYR A 151 0.69 -14.53 -5.62
CA TYR A 151 0.88 -13.88 -6.94
C TYR A 151 2.36 -13.82 -7.35
N ALA A 152 3.22 -13.44 -6.41
CA ALA A 152 4.63 -13.19 -6.64
C ALA A 152 5.53 -14.45 -6.51
N TYR A 153 4.94 -15.65 -6.40
CA TYR A 153 5.67 -16.92 -6.28
C TYR A 153 6.76 -17.11 -7.34
N PRO A 154 6.50 -16.85 -8.65
CA PRO A 154 7.51 -17.09 -9.69
C PRO A 154 8.77 -16.23 -9.55
N LEU A 155 8.71 -15.11 -8.83
CA LEU A 155 9.87 -14.23 -8.61
C LEU A 155 10.86 -14.78 -7.56
N LEU A 156 10.47 -15.84 -6.83
CA LEU A 156 11.27 -16.41 -5.74
C LEU A 156 11.74 -17.84 -6.02
N GLU A 157 11.27 -18.48 -7.10
CA GLU A 157 11.56 -19.89 -7.41
C GLU A 157 13.06 -20.20 -7.56
N ARG A 158 13.87 -19.20 -7.93
CA ARG A 158 15.33 -19.32 -8.10
C ARG A 158 16.11 -19.31 -6.78
N ILE A 159 15.44 -19.03 -5.66
CA ILE A 159 16.06 -19.07 -4.34
C ILE A 159 16.42 -20.52 -4.00
N VAL A 160 17.66 -20.75 -3.60
CA VAL A 160 18.15 -22.07 -3.21
C VAL A 160 17.24 -22.68 -2.14
N GLY A 161 16.62 -23.82 -2.45
CA GLY A 161 15.72 -24.55 -1.54
C GLY A 161 14.33 -23.94 -1.36
N PHE A 162 13.90 -22.98 -2.18
CA PHE A 162 12.54 -22.40 -2.11
C PHE A 162 11.47 -23.41 -2.52
N SER A 163 11.67 -24.13 -3.62
CA SER A 163 10.75 -25.18 -4.07
C SER A 163 10.66 -26.33 -3.07
N ASP A 164 11.80 -26.77 -2.52
CA ASP A 164 11.83 -27.79 -1.46
C ASP A 164 11.05 -27.34 -0.23
N TYR A 165 11.21 -26.08 0.19
CA TYR A 165 10.45 -25.50 1.29
C TYR A 165 8.95 -25.48 0.99
N ALA A 166 8.54 -25.03 -0.21
CA ALA A 166 7.14 -25.06 -0.63
C ALA A 166 6.55 -26.49 -0.59
N ASP A 167 7.30 -27.49 -1.06
CA ASP A 167 6.89 -28.90 -1.03
C ASP A 167 6.73 -29.43 0.40
N THR A 168 7.48 -28.89 1.39
CA THR A 168 7.25 -29.21 2.80
C THR A 168 5.94 -28.62 3.33
N LEU A 169 5.57 -27.41 2.89
CA LEU A 169 4.33 -26.75 3.30
C LEU A 169 3.09 -27.41 2.69
N ASP A 170 3.20 -27.95 1.47
CA ASP A 170 2.10 -28.66 0.80
C ASP A 170 1.72 -29.97 1.50
N LYS A 171 2.64 -30.57 2.28
CA LYS A 171 2.36 -31.74 3.13
C LYS A 171 1.56 -31.39 4.38
N LEU A 172 1.48 -30.10 4.73
CA LEU A 172 0.71 -29.63 5.88
C LEU A 172 -0.74 -29.34 5.46
N PRO A 173 -1.74 -29.55 6.33
CA PRO A 173 -3.15 -29.29 6.01
C PRO A 173 -3.39 -27.84 5.58
N ALA A 174 -3.87 -27.64 4.35
CA ALA A 174 -4.15 -26.30 3.80
C ALA A 174 -5.29 -25.57 4.53
N ASN A 175 -6.23 -26.32 5.13
CA ASN A 175 -7.40 -25.76 5.83
C ASN A 175 -7.10 -25.32 7.28
N LYS A 176 -5.87 -25.50 7.76
CA LYS A 176 -5.44 -25.10 9.12
C LYS A 176 -4.04 -24.48 9.07
N ILE A 177 -3.99 -23.15 9.04
CA ILE A 177 -2.74 -22.40 9.19
C ILE A 177 -2.46 -22.26 10.69
N GLU A 178 -1.53 -23.08 11.20
CA GLU A 178 -1.17 -23.12 12.62
C GLU A 178 0.17 -22.42 12.89
N PRO A 179 0.44 -21.94 14.12
CA PRO A 179 1.64 -21.18 14.49
C PRO A 179 3.00 -21.84 14.20
N ASN A 180 3.01 -23.12 13.82
CA ASN A 180 4.21 -23.88 13.52
C ASN A 180 4.50 -24.02 12.03
N ARG A 181 3.60 -23.53 11.15
CA ARG A 181 3.66 -23.74 9.70
C ARG A 181 4.96 -23.23 9.07
N TYR A 182 5.48 -22.09 9.53
CA TYR A 182 6.66 -21.42 8.94
C TYR A 182 7.95 -21.56 9.76
N ARG A 183 8.01 -22.52 10.70
CA ARG A 183 9.16 -22.69 11.62
C ARG A 183 10.45 -23.12 10.91
N SER A 184 10.36 -23.92 9.86
CA SER A 184 11.52 -24.29 9.06
C SER A 184 12.07 -23.07 8.31
N ASN A 185 13.34 -23.17 7.89
CA ASN A 185 13.99 -22.12 7.10
C ASN A 185 14.07 -22.54 5.63
N ILE A 186 14.00 -21.55 4.74
CA ILE A 186 14.38 -21.71 3.34
C ILE A 186 15.91 -21.72 3.30
N GLU A 187 16.52 -22.71 2.66
CA GLU A 187 17.97 -22.91 2.69
C GLU A 187 18.76 -21.66 2.26
N GLY A 188 18.31 -21.02 1.18
CA GLY A 188 18.95 -19.86 0.58
C GLY A 188 18.64 -18.54 1.26
N VAL A 189 17.77 -18.47 2.28
CA VAL A 189 17.37 -17.21 2.91
C VAL A 189 17.85 -17.14 4.35
N ARG A 190 18.63 -16.11 4.67
CA ARG A 190 19.11 -15.89 6.04
C ARG A 190 19.31 -14.41 6.35
N LYS A 191 19.45 -14.10 7.64
CA LYS A 191 19.95 -12.80 8.08
C LYS A 191 21.42 -12.64 7.74
N TRP A 192 21.78 -11.43 7.34
CA TRP A 192 23.13 -10.95 7.12
C TRP A 192 23.44 -9.87 8.16
N GLY A 193 24.06 -10.28 9.27
CA GLY A 193 24.14 -9.43 10.46
C GLY A 193 22.78 -9.29 11.16
N ASN A 194 22.57 -8.17 11.85
CA ASN A 194 21.31 -7.90 12.58
C ASN A 194 20.28 -7.17 11.71
N ASP A 195 20.72 -6.51 10.65
CA ASP A 195 19.97 -5.56 9.83
C ASP A 195 19.92 -5.94 8.34
N GLY A 196 20.52 -7.05 7.92
CA GLY A 196 20.57 -7.47 6.52
C GLY A 196 19.85 -8.77 6.22
N ILE A 197 19.49 -8.93 4.95
CA ILE A 197 19.01 -10.18 4.35
C ILE A 197 20.05 -10.64 3.34
N GLU A 198 20.33 -11.94 3.33
CA GLU A 198 21.07 -12.62 2.29
C GLU A 198 20.21 -13.71 1.66
N ILE A 199 20.18 -13.69 0.33
CA ILE A 199 19.45 -14.63 -0.51
C ILE A 199 20.43 -15.28 -1.47
N LEU A 200 20.51 -16.60 -1.44
CA LEU A 200 21.28 -17.40 -2.37
C LEU A 200 20.38 -17.88 -3.50
N LEU A 201 20.88 -17.79 -4.73
CA LEU A 201 20.15 -18.16 -5.94
C LEU A 201 20.91 -19.24 -6.72
N ASP A 202 20.16 -20.17 -7.31
CA ASP A 202 20.71 -21.23 -8.17
C ASP A 202 21.25 -20.67 -9.51
N GLU A 203 20.67 -19.56 -9.98
CA GLU A 203 21.04 -18.86 -11.22
C GLU A 203 20.91 -17.33 -11.05
N PRO A 204 21.50 -16.51 -11.94
CA PRO A 204 21.32 -15.07 -11.86
C PRO A 204 19.85 -14.69 -12.02
N ASP A 205 19.36 -13.76 -11.20
CA ASP A 205 17.97 -13.29 -11.28
C ASP A 205 17.87 -11.76 -11.28
N LEU A 206 17.74 -11.20 -12.48
CA LEU A 206 17.52 -9.76 -12.66
C LEU A 206 16.12 -9.31 -12.21
N GLN A 207 15.20 -10.25 -11.92
CA GLN A 207 13.83 -9.93 -11.54
C GLN A 207 13.61 -9.89 -10.02
N LEU A 208 14.50 -10.50 -9.24
CA LEU A 208 14.35 -10.63 -7.79
C LEU A 208 14.19 -9.27 -7.09
N ILE A 209 14.90 -8.23 -7.55
CA ILE A 209 14.77 -6.89 -6.98
C ILE A 209 13.33 -6.35 -7.09
N TYR A 210 12.59 -6.72 -8.15
CA TYR A 210 11.20 -6.26 -8.32
C TYR A 210 10.24 -6.93 -7.35
N PHE A 211 10.52 -8.15 -6.87
CA PHE A 211 9.77 -8.72 -5.75
C PHE A 211 9.80 -7.74 -4.58
N PHE A 212 11.00 -7.26 -4.22
CA PHE A 212 11.24 -6.32 -3.14
C PHE A 212 10.77 -4.88 -3.39
N ALA A 213 10.14 -4.62 -4.55
CA ALA A 213 9.60 -3.32 -4.93
C ALA A 213 8.07 -3.31 -5.13
N ILE A 214 7.42 -4.48 -5.04
CA ILE A 214 5.96 -4.59 -5.15
C ILE A 214 5.34 -4.88 -3.78
N GLY A 215 4.07 -4.50 -3.59
CA GLY A 215 3.37 -4.68 -2.32
C GLY A 215 3.34 -6.12 -1.81
N SER A 216 3.55 -7.13 -2.67
CA SER A 216 3.63 -8.54 -2.28
C SER A 216 4.82 -8.90 -1.41
N SER A 217 5.89 -8.09 -1.39
CA SER A 217 7.03 -8.27 -0.47
C SER A 217 6.89 -7.49 0.84
N ALA A 218 5.73 -6.90 1.11
CA ALA A 218 5.52 -6.11 2.32
C ALA A 218 5.90 -6.91 3.57
N PRO A 219 6.66 -6.32 4.52
CA PRO A 219 7.02 -7.00 5.74
C PRO A 219 5.78 -7.25 6.60
N ILE A 220 5.66 -8.46 7.15
CA ILE A 220 4.58 -8.84 8.07
C ILE A 220 5.21 -9.42 9.33
N PRO A 221 4.89 -8.91 10.54
CA PRO A 221 5.44 -9.48 11.77
C PRO A 221 4.78 -10.82 12.07
N GLU A 222 5.60 -11.86 12.19
CA GLU A 222 5.12 -13.21 12.45
C GLU A 222 4.25 -13.30 13.71
N SER A 223 4.69 -12.66 14.81
CA SER A 223 3.95 -12.63 16.07
C SER A 223 2.58 -11.96 15.95
N CYS A 224 2.52 -10.83 15.22
CA CYS A 224 1.27 -10.14 14.94
C CYS A 224 0.34 -11.01 14.08
N TYR A 225 0.86 -11.62 13.02
CA TYR A 225 0.10 -12.50 12.14
C TYR A 225 -0.57 -13.64 12.94
N TRP A 226 0.19 -14.31 13.80
CA TRP A 226 -0.36 -15.39 14.64
C TRP A 226 -1.37 -14.88 15.66
N ASN A 227 -1.11 -13.74 16.31
CA ASN A 227 -2.06 -13.13 17.23
C ASN A 227 -3.38 -12.75 16.53
N MET A 228 -3.30 -12.20 15.31
CA MET A 228 -4.48 -11.89 14.51
C MET A 228 -5.31 -13.14 14.22
N LEU A 229 -4.69 -14.19 13.69
CA LEU A 229 -5.40 -15.43 13.36
C LEU A 229 -6.04 -16.07 14.60
N ALA A 230 -5.35 -16.07 15.75
CA ALA A 230 -5.87 -16.58 17.01
C ALA A 230 -7.13 -15.84 17.51
N ASN A 231 -7.29 -14.58 17.11
CA ASN A 231 -8.44 -13.73 17.44
C ASN A 231 -9.47 -13.63 16.30
N GLY A 232 -9.40 -14.53 15.30
CA GLY A 232 -10.36 -14.58 14.19
C GLY A 232 -10.23 -13.42 13.19
N ARG A 233 -9.13 -12.66 13.23
CA ARG A 233 -8.82 -11.60 12.25
C ARG A 233 -8.06 -12.20 11.08
N SER A 234 -8.06 -11.51 9.94
CA SER A 234 -7.26 -11.89 8.77
C SER A 234 -6.60 -10.67 8.13
N LEU A 235 -5.55 -10.91 7.34
CA LEU A 235 -4.90 -9.85 6.56
C LEU A 235 -5.81 -9.30 5.45
N ASP A 236 -6.87 -10.01 5.06
CA ASP A 236 -7.76 -9.59 3.97
C ASP A 236 -8.37 -8.21 4.22
N ARG A 237 -8.62 -7.84 5.48
CA ARG A 237 -9.25 -6.57 5.86
C ARG A 237 -8.71 -5.92 7.13
N GLU A 238 -7.72 -6.51 7.78
CA GLU A 238 -7.24 -6.04 9.08
C GLU A 238 -5.71 -6.13 9.22
N MET A 239 -4.97 -6.04 8.12
CA MET A 239 -3.51 -6.17 8.14
C MET A 239 -2.82 -5.09 8.98
N PRO A 240 -1.71 -5.43 9.68
CA PRO A 240 -0.82 -4.42 10.26
C PRO A 240 -0.18 -3.63 9.12
N ALA A 241 -0.11 -2.31 9.27
CA ALA A 241 0.34 -1.42 8.21
C ALA A 241 1.76 -0.93 8.49
N SER A 242 2.70 -1.15 7.57
CA SER A 242 4.06 -0.59 7.60
C SER A 242 4.21 0.65 6.70
N GLY A 243 3.19 0.96 5.91
CA GLY A 243 3.20 2.09 4.97
C GLY A 243 2.88 3.43 5.64
N ALA A 244 2.76 4.45 4.79
CA ALA A 244 2.46 5.81 5.21
C ALA A 244 1.05 5.98 5.80
N PHE A 245 0.12 5.08 5.45
CA PHE A 245 -1.23 5.05 6.01
C PHE A 245 -1.55 3.67 6.60
N TYR A 246 -2.63 3.59 7.37
CA TYR A 246 -3.22 2.34 7.81
C TYR A 246 -4.71 2.32 7.54
N LEU A 247 -5.28 1.13 7.40
CA LEU A 247 -6.71 0.96 7.23
C LEU A 247 -7.44 1.32 8.54
N LYS A 248 -8.11 2.48 8.55
CA LYS A 248 -8.90 2.91 9.72
C LYS A 248 -10.28 2.30 9.72
N LYS A 249 -10.91 2.24 8.55
CA LYS A 249 -12.27 1.73 8.39
C LYS A 249 -12.52 1.26 6.97
N TRP A 250 -13.24 0.16 6.84
CA TRP A 250 -13.77 -0.31 5.58
C TRP A 250 -15.26 -0.60 5.75
N LYS A 251 -16.11 0.14 5.03
CA LYS A 251 -17.52 -0.19 4.88
C LYS A 251 -17.75 -0.72 3.47
N LEU A 252 -18.02 -2.03 3.37
CA LEU A 252 -18.23 -2.70 2.10
C LEU A 252 -19.23 -1.98 1.20
N GLN A 253 -18.92 -1.97 -0.08
CA GLN A 253 -19.69 -1.37 -1.17
C GLN A 253 -20.00 0.12 -0.94
N SER A 254 -19.21 0.77 -0.08
CA SER A 254 -19.43 2.16 0.32
C SER A 254 -18.14 2.95 0.31
N TYR A 255 -17.24 2.74 1.29
CA TYR A 255 -15.99 3.50 1.36
C TYR A 255 -14.92 2.81 2.20
N ILE A 256 -13.68 3.23 1.96
CA ILE A 256 -12.49 2.92 2.74
C ILE A 256 -11.90 4.24 3.27
N VAL A 257 -11.51 4.25 4.54
CA VAL A 257 -10.76 5.35 5.17
C VAL A 257 -9.39 4.83 5.54
N LEU A 258 -8.37 5.43 4.94
CA LEU A 258 -6.98 5.27 5.36
C LEU A 258 -6.60 6.47 6.22
N LYS A 259 -5.89 6.24 7.33
CA LYS A 259 -5.41 7.30 8.22
C LYS A 259 -3.89 7.27 8.29
N LYS A 260 -3.27 8.45 8.41
CA LYS A 260 -1.82 8.63 8.58
C LYS A 260 -1.26 7.68 9.64
N ASN A 261 -0.21 6.94 9.28
CA ASN A 261 0.62 6.17 10.20
C ASN A 261 1.61 7.12 10.88
N LEU A 262 1.46 7.34 12.19
CA LEU A 262 2.37 8.19 12.96
C LEU A 262 3.78 7.61 13.06
N GLY A 263 3.93 6.28 12.95
CA GLY A 263 5.22 5.60 12.94
C GLY A 263 6.00 5.72 11.62
N TYR A 264 5.40 6.32 10.59
CA TYR A 264 6.05 6.61 9.32
C TYR A 264 6.60 8.04 9.26
N ALA A 265 6.19 8.92 10.18
CA ALA A 265 6.69 10.29 10.24
C ALA A 265 8.21 10.29 10.49
N GLY A 266 8.92 11.14 9.77
CA GLY A 266 10.38 11.23 9.78
C GLY A 266 11.11 10.09 9.06
N PHE A 267 10.40 9.04 8.62
CA PHE A 267 11.03 7.92 7.94
C PHE A 267 11.36 8.23 6.49
N GLN A 268 10.45 8.89 5.76
CA GLN A 268 10.63 9.18 4.34
C GLN A 268 10.35 10.64 3.99
N SER A 269 11.12 11.14 3.02
CA SER A 269 10.89 12.43 2.38
C SER A 269 10.97 12.29 0.87
N TYR A 270 10.27 13.16 0.15
CA TYR A 270 10.23 13.11 -1.31
C TYR A 270 10.26 14.50 -1.94
N LYS A 271 10.90 14.60 -3.11
CA LYS A 271 10.87 15.80 -3.94
C LYS A 271 9.74 15.68 -4.95
N PHE A 272 8.81 16.63 -4.93
CA PHE A 272 7.70 16.63 -5.89
C PHE A 272 8.06 17.28 -7.22
N GLU A 273 9.14 18.08 -7.26
CA GLU A 273 9.71 18.66 -8.47
C GLU A 273 11.25 18.53 -8.41
N LYS A 274 11.89 18.50 -9.58
CA LYS A 274 13.34 18.25 -9.69
C LYS A 274 14.19 19.19 -8.83
N ASP A 275 13.80 20.47 -8.79
CA ASP A 275 14.52 21.53 -8.10
C ASP A 275 13.91 21.90 -6.73
N SER A 276 12.93 21.11 -6.23
CA SER A 276 12.32 21.36 -4.92
C SER A 276 13.15 20.79 -3.78
N GLN A 277 12.91 21.31 -2.58
CA GLN A 277 13.36 20.65 -1.35
C GLN A 277 12.53 19.38 -1.11
N PRO A 278 13.11 18.32 -0.52
CA PRO A 278 12.34 17.17 -0.06
C PRO A 278 11.36 17.59 1.02
N GLU A 279 10.13 17.08 0.94
CA GLU A 279 9.12 17.24 1.98
C GLU A 279 8.88 15.90 2.68
N GLU A 280 8.63 15.94 3.99
CA GLU A 280 8.36 14.76 4.79
C GLU A 280 7.02 14.11 4.43
N LEU A 281 6.99 12.77 4.42
CA LEU A 281 5.80 11.96 4.15
C LEU A 281 5.33 11.22 5.42
N PRO A 282 4.02 10.94 5.53
CA PRO A 282 2.92 11.45 4.69
C PRO A 282 2.50 12.87 5.07
N ARG A 283 2.14 13.67 4.06
CA ARG A 283 1.55 15.00 4.27
C ARG A 283 0.07 14.91 4.68
N LEU A 284 -0.72 14.07 4.00
CA LEU A 284 -2.15 13.93 4.21
C LEU A 284 -2.48 13.27 5.55
N ASP A 285 -3.55 13.72 6.22
CA ASP A 285 -4.05 13.11 7.45
C ASP A 285 -4.91 11.88 7.18
N GLU A 286 -5.72 11.92 6.12
CA GLU A 286 -6.62 10.84 5.72
C GLU A 286 -6.73 10.73 4.20
N VAL A 287 -6.95 9.51 3.71
CA VAL A 287 -7.38 9.23 2.34
C VAL A 287 -8.73 8.53 2.41
N ILE A 288 -9.73 9.07 1.72
CA ILE A 288 -11.09 8.51 1.68
C ILE A 288 -11.35 8.01 0.27
N LEU A 289 -11.45 6.69 0.13
CA LEU A 289 -11.77 6.03 -1.13
C LEU A 289 -13.26 5.68 -1.14
N THR A 290 -14.03 6.24 -2.07
CA THR A 290 -15.48 6.01 -2.16
C THR A 290 -15.82 5.11 -3.34
N LYS A 291 -16.60 4.06 -3.07
CA LYS A 291 -16.98 3.07 -4.08
C LYS A 291 -18.00 3.65 -5.05
N VAL A 292 -17.61 3.78 -6.32
CA VAL A 292 -18.45 4.22 -7.43
C VAL A 292 -18.12 3.39 -8.67
N SER A 293 -19.04 2.52 -9.08
CA SER A 293 -18.74 1.57 -10.18
C SER A 293 -19.00 2.12 -11.58
N ALA A 294 -19.87 3.14 -11.72
CA ALA A 294 -20.20 3.72 -13.01
C ALA A 294 -19.28 4.89 -13.35
N GLY A 295 -18.48 4.76 -14.42
CA GLY A 295 -17.55 5.79 -14.91
C GLY A 295 -18.20 7.17 -15.10
N PRO A 296 -19.35 7.30 -15.79
CA PRO A 296 -20.04 8.58 -15.95
C PRO A 296 -20.47 9.23 -14.62
N THR A 297 -20.89 8.41 -13.64
CA THR A 297 -21.24 8.91 -12.31
C THR A 297 -20.01 9.40 -11.56
N MET A 298 -18.91 8.63 -11.63
CA MET A 298 -17.63 9.01 -11.04
C MET A 298 -17.13 10.34 -11.60
N TRP A 299 -17.22 10.53 -12.92
CA TRP A 299 -16.86 11.77 -13.60
C TRP A 299 -17.71 12.94 -13.16
N ARG A 300 -19.04 12.75 -13.09
CA ARG A 300 -19.96 13.79 -12.60
C ARG A 300 -19.62 14.21 -11.17
N LEU A 301 -19.33 13.25 -10.28
CA LEU A 301 -18.95 13.52 -8.90
C LEU A 301 -17.60 14.25 -8.81
N PHE A 302 -16.61 13.86 -9.61
CA PHE A 302 -15.34 14.59 -9.73
C PHE A 302 -15.57 16.04 -10.18
N ARG A 303 -16.34 16.25 -11.25
CA ARG A 303 -16.72 17.60 -11.75
C ARG A 303 -17.48 18.44 -10.72
N GLN A 304 -18.18 17.80 -9.79
CA GLN A 304 -18.90 18.40 -8.67
C GLN A 304 -18.03 18.66 -7.44
N GLY A 305 -16.76 18.26 -7.47
CA GLY A 305 -15.80 18.44 -6.38
C GLY A 305 -15.88 17.40 -5.27
N TYR A 306 -16.51 16.22 -5.50
CA TYR A 306 -16.52 15.12 -4.52
C TYR A 306 -15.21 14.32 -4.48
N PHE A 307 -14.41 14.41 -5.55
CA PHE A 307 -13.13 13.73 -5.68
C PHE A 307 -12.07 14.74 -6.11
N ASP A 308 -10.86 14.58 -5.57
CA ASP A 308 -9.73 15.46 -5.87
C ASP A 308 -8.97 15.02 -7.12
N ARG A 309 -9.07 13.73 -7.46
CA ARG A 309 -8.39 13.13 -8.61
C ARG A 309 -9.23 12.03 -9.23
N MET A 310 -9.20 11.95 -10.56
CA MET A 310 -9.80 10.87 -11.33
C MET A 310 -8.98 10.60 -12.60
N SER A 311 -8.92 9.34 -13.02
CA SER A 311 -8.37 8.97 -14.34
C SER A 311 -9.40 9.21 -15.44
N VAL A 312 -8.96 9.64 -16.63
CA VAL A 312 -9.84 9.80 -17.79
C VAL A 312 -10.13 8.42 -18.38
N GLY A 313 -11.39 7.99 -18.30
CA GLY A 313 -11.86 6.75 -18.90
C GLY A 313 -12.31 6.94 -20.35
N GLN A 314 -12.51 5.84 -21.08
CA GLN A 314 -12.99 5.85 -22.47
C GLN A 314 -14.28 6.69 -22.64
N ASP A 315 -15.27 6.49 -21.75
CA ASP A 315 -16.56 7.21 -21.80
C ASP A 315 -16.45 8.74 -21.60
N THR A 316 -15.31 9.21 -21.12
CA THR A 316 -15.04 10.63 -20.82
C THR A 316 -13.93 11.20 -21.69
N PHE A 317 -13.31 10.38 -22.55
CA PHE A 317 -12.12 10.76 -23.30
C PHE A 317 -12.39 11.96 -24.21
N ASP A 318 -13.42 11.88 -25.05
CA ASP A 318 -13.79 12.95 -25.99
C ASP A 318 -14.28 14.24 -25.30
N GLN A 319 -14.60 14.17 -24.00
CA GLN A 319 -14.91 15.38 -23.23
C GLN A 319 -13.64 16.12 -22.81
N VAL A 320 -12.52 15.42 -22.68
CA VAL A 320 -11.24 15.95 -22.18
C VAL A 320 -10.27 16.20 -23.32
N PHE A 321 -10.20 15.29 -24.28
CA PHE A 321 -9.27 15.29 -25.40
C PHE A 321 -9.99 15.36 -26.75
N ASP A 322 -9.39 16.08 -27.69
CA ASP A 322 -9.70 16.04 -29.12
C ASP A 322 -8.49 15.40 -29.83
N GLY A 323 -8.61 14.12 -30.18
CA GLY A 323 -7.47 13.31 -30.61
C GLY A 323 -6.42 13.15 -29.51
N GLN A 324 -5.21 13.68 -29.73
CA GLN A 324 -4.12 13.68 -28.75
C GLN A 324 -4.01 15.00 -27.97
N GLU A 325 -4.79 16.02 -28.33
CA GLU A 325 -4.73 17.32 -27.67
C GLU A 325 -5.79 17.45 -26.60
N MET A 326 -5.44 18.06 -25.47
CA MET A 326 -6.42 18.42 -24.45
C MET A 326 -7.30 19.57 -24.94
N THR A 327 -8.60 19.49 -24.71
CA THR A 327 -9.56 20.54 -25.10
C THR A 327 -9.30 21.84 -24.33
N ASP A 328 -9.69 22.98 -24.93
CA ASP A 328 -9.48 24.32 -24.34
C ASP A 328 -10.06 24.48 -22.93
N ARG A 329 -11.13 23.76 -22.63
CA ARG A 329 -11.77 23.75 -21.31
C ARG A 329 -10.80 23.26 -20.23
N TYR A 330 -10.01 22.24 -20.51
CA TYR A 330 -9.10 21.62 -19.53
C TYR A 330 -7.66 22.14 -19.64
N LYS A 331 -7.28 22.79 -20.75
CA LYS A 331 -6.01 23.55 -20.84
C LYS A 331 -5.95 24.75 -19.86
N LYS A 332 -7.09 25.24 -19.38
CA LYS A 332 -7.20 26.43 -18.51
C LYS A 332 -7.44 26.12 -17.03
N GLN A 333 -7.61 24.85 -16.66
CA GLN A 333 -7.73 24.38 -15.28
C GLN A 333 -6.37 23.91 -14.80
#